data_AF-A0A969ZPU7-F1
#
_entry.id   AF-A0A969ZPU7-F1
#
_cell.length_a   1.000
_cell.length_b   1.000
_cell.length_c   1.000
_cell.angle_alpha   90.00
_cell.angle_beta   90.00
_cell.angle_gamma   90.00
#
_symmetry.space_group_name_H-M   'P 1'
#
loop_
_entity.id
_entity.type
_entity.pdbx_description
1 polymer ?
#
loop_
_entity_poly.entity_id
_entity_poly.type
_entity_poly.pdbx_seq_one_letter_code
_entity_poly.pdbx_strand_id
1 'polypeptide(L)'
;MPGKEENWKTKNWGTDLIDLAKKYGPVYYKKYSGTFENIDLDIELWEIENILGKKEMIVELSFKTDLYDEAEYYRQKMIKVLDGYEILVHGDSLKTQKILGIE
;
A
#
# COMPACT_ATOMS: atom_id res chain seq x y z
N MET A 1 18.57 11.13 10.89
CA MET A 1 19.81 11.87 10.54
C MET A 1 20.99 11.01 10.97
N PRO A 2 22.02 10.74 10.13
CA PRO A 2 23.09 9.82 10.51
C PRO A 2 23.74 10.22 11.86
N GLY A 3 23.75 9.30 12.82
CA GLY A 3 24.34 9.47 14.16
C GLY A 3 23.51 10.24 15.20
N LYS A 4 22.43 10.94 14.80
CA LYS A 4 21.66 11.76 15.76
C LYS A 4 20.72 10.94 16.64
N GLU A 5 20.28 9.79 16.14
CA GLU A 5 19.42 8.89 16.88
C GLU A 5 20.20 7.80 17.63
N GLU A 6 21.53 7.71 17.49
CA GLU A 6 22.34 6.61 18.04
C GLU A 6 22.28 6.54 19.57
N ASN A 7 22.38 7.67 20.27
CA ASN A 7 22.45 7.74 21.74
C ASN A 7 21.34 8.61 22.36
N TRP A 8 20.15 8.69 21.73
CA TRP A 8 19.10 9.63 22.14
C TRP A 8 18.60 9.38 23.57
N LYS A 9 17.93 8.25 23.85
CA LYS A 9 17.40 7.94 25.18
C LYS A 9 18.42 7.19 26.05
N THR A 10 19.16 6.30 25.43
CA THR A 10 20.20 5.46 26.02
C THR A 10 21.33 5.30 25.02
N LYS A 11 22.48 4.80 25.47
CA LYS A 11 23.54 4.40 24.54
C LYS A 11 22.98 3.39 23.53
N ASN A 12 23.32 3.52 22.25
CA ASN A 12 22.86 2.65 21.15
C ASN A 12 21.33 2.61 20.96
N TRP A 13 20.56 3.54 21.52
CA TRP A 13 19.09 3.54 21.44
C TRP A 13 18.55 3.34 20.01
N GLY A 14 19.06 4.09 19.03
CA GLY A 14 18.58 4.00 17.66
C GLY A 14 18.94 2.68 16.97
N THR A 15 20.14 2.16 17.22
CA THR A 15 20.59 0.87 16.67
C THR A 15 19.85 -0.30 17.31
N ASP A 16 19.71 -0.30 18.63
CA ASP A 16 18.99 -1.34 19.38
C ASP A 16 17.51 -1.38 18.95
N LEU A 17 16.90 -0.21 18.71
CA LEU A 17 15.53 -0.12 18.20
C LEU A 17 15.38 -0.70 16.79
N ILE A 18 16.35 -0.45 15.90
CA ILE A 18 16.35 -0.99 14.54
C ILE A 18 16.59 -2.50 14.55
N ASP A 19 17.45 -3.01 15.43
CA ASP A 19 17.73 -4.45 15.56
C ASP A 19 16.53 -5.23 16.11
N LEU A 20 15.74 -4.60 16.99
CA LEU A 20 14.47 -5.14 17.48
C LEU A 20 13.32 -4.96 16.47
N ALA A 21 13.44 -4.04 15.52
CA ALA A 21 12.40 -3.81 14.53
C ALA A 21 12.29 -5.01 13.59
N LYS A 22 11.07 -5.53 13.45
CA LYS A 22 10.80 -6.58 12.47
C LYS A 22 10.98 -5.99 11.06
N LYS A 23 11.92 -6.58 10.30
CA LYS A 23 12.16 -6.19 8.90
C LYS A 23 10.98 -6.66 8.05
N TYR A 24 9.97 -5.80 7.86
CA TYR A 24 8.79 -6.06 7.02
C TYR A 24 9.05 -5.80 5.51
N GLY A 25 10.29 -5.92 5.05
CA GLY A 25 10.66 -5.68 3.65
C GLY A 25 11.88 -6.50 3.22
N PRO A 26 12.20 -6.55 1.91
CA PRO A 26 11.55 -5.86 0.80
C PRO A 26 10.17 -6.41 0.45
N VAL A 27 9.22 -5.54 0.11
CA VAL A 27 7.92 -5.93 -0.47
C VAL A 27 8.03 -5.80 -1.99
N TYR A 28 7.68 -6.86 -2.70
CA TYR A 28 7.67 -6.87 -4.15
C TYR A 28 6.26 -6.63 -4.68
N TYR A 29 6.18 -5.92 -5.79
CA TYR A 29 4.92 -5.68 -6.49
C TYR A 29 5.10 -5.82 -8.00
N LYS A 30 3.99 -6.10 -8.68
CA LYS A 30 3.90 -6.01 -10.14
C LYS A 30 3.12 -4.75 -10.48
N LYS A 31 3.64 -3.97 -11.43
CA LYS A 31 2.97 -2.78 -11.93
C LYS A 31 2.53 -2.98 -13.38
N TYR A 32 1.32 -2.55 -13.67
CA TYR A 32 0.76 -2.42 -15.00
C TYR A 32 0.32 -0.98 -15.18
N SER A 33 0.52 -0.44 -16.38
CA SER A 33 0.09 0.91 -16.74
C SER A 33 -0.73 0.84 -18.01
N GLY A 34 -1.76 1.67 -18.09
CA GLY A 34 -2.64 1.76 -19.25
C GLY A 34 -3.49 3.02 -19.17
N THR A 35 -4.60 3.02 -19.89
CA THR A 35 -5.55 4.13 -19.86
C THR A 35 -6.96 3.62 -19.56
N PHE A 36 -7.73 4.45 -18.86
CA PHE A 36 -9.16 4.26 -18.65
C PHE A 36 -9.85 5.55 -19.08
N GLU A 37 -10.71 5.50 -20.11
CA GLU A 37 -11.39 6.69 -20.64
C GLU A 37 -10.44 7.88 -20.95
N ASN A 38 -9.22 7.58 -21.40
CA ASN A 38 -8.14 8.55 -21.71
C ASN A 38 -7.40 9.16 -20.50
N ILE A 39 -7.68 8.75 -19.26
CA ILE A 39 -6.81 9.05 -18.12
C ILE A 39 -5.82 7.91 -17.87
N ASP A 40 -4.59 8.27 -17.47
CA ASP A 40 -3.58 7.30 -17.06
C ASP A 40 -4.09 6.50 -15.85
N LEU A 41 -4.02 5.18 -15.98
CA LEU A 41 -4.36 4.22 -14.92
C LEU A 41 -3.13 3.36 -14.63
N ASP A 42 -2.73 3.36 -13.37
CA ASP A 42 -1.76 2.43 -12.82
C ASP A 42 -2.46 1.37 -11.99
N ILE A 43 -2.03 0.11 -12.16
CA ILE A 43 -2.51 -1.04 -11.39
C ILE A 43 -1.30 -1.71 -10.74
N GLU A 44 -1.34 -1.88 -9.43
CA GLU A 44 -0.27 -2.49 -8.66
C GLU A 44 -0.77 -3.71 -7.89
N LEU A 45 -0.08 -4.84 -8.03
CA LEU A 45 -0.37 -6.08 -7.35
C LEU A 45 0.73 -6.36 -6.34
N TRP A 46 0.33 -6.40 -5.06
CA TRP A 46 1.21 -6.59 -3.92
C TRP A 46 0.93 -7.95 -3.29
N GLU A 47 1.95 -8.80 -3.18
CA GLU A 47 1.86 -10.08 -2.46
C GLU A 47 2.52 -9.88 -1.09
N ILE A 48 1.71 -9.78 -0.04
CA ILE A 48 2.16 -9.46 1.32
C ILE A 48 1.94 -10.67 2.21
N GLU A 49 2.99 -11.07 2.93
CA GLU A 49 2.89 -12.10 3.95
C GLU A 49 2.40 -11.49 5.26
N ASN A 50 1.28 -11.98 5.78
CA ASN A 50 0.74 -11.54 7.07
C ASN A 50 1.50 -12.20 8.24
N ILE A 51 1.16 -11.83 9.48
CA ILE A 51 1.85 -12.33 10.68
C ILE A 51 1.79 -13.86 10.86
N LEU A 52 0.84 -14.54 10.20
CA LEU A 52 0.67 -16.00 10.24
C LEU A 52 1.46 -16.72 9.13
N GLY A 53 2.25 -15.99 8.33
CA GLY A 53 2.95 -16.56 7.19
C GLY A 53 2.06 -16.82 5.97
N LYS A 54 0.80 -16.35 5.99
CA LYS A 54 -0.12 -16.49 4.86
C LYS A 54 0.05 -15.30 3.93
N LYS A 55 0.12 -15.59 2.64
CA LYS A 55 0.20 -14.57 1.59
C LYS A 55 -1.19 -14.00 1.29
N GLU A 56 -1.28 -12.68 1.29
CA GLU A 56 -2.44 -11.89 0.90
C GLU A 56 -2.10 -11.04 -0.31
N MET A 57 -3.05 -10.93 -1.24
CA MET A 57 -2.90 -10.08 -2.41
C MET A 57 -3.64 -8.76 -2.17
N ILE A 58 -2.93 -7.64 -2.30
CA ILE A 58 -3.54 -6.31 -2.35
C ILE A 58 -3.42 -5.80 -3.78
N VAL A 59 -4.55 -5.36 -4.35
CA VAL A 59 -4.58 -4.71 -5.66
C VAL A 59 -4.88 -3.23 -5.44
N GLU A 60 -4.03 -2.38 -5.98
CA GLU A 60 -4.20 -0.93 -5.96
C GLU A 60 -4.44 -0.43 -7.38
N LEU A 61 -5.45 0.42 -7.55
CA LEU A 61 -5.73 1.14 -8.79
C LEU A 61 -5.62 2.63 -8.49
N SER A 62 -4.82 3.35 -9.27
CA SER A 62 -4.58 4.77 -9.06
C SER A 62 -4.69 5.56 -10.36
N PHE A 63 -5.34 6.71 -10.28
CA PHE A 63 -5.43 7.71 -11.34
C PHE A 63 -4.54 8.89 -11.00
N LYS A 64 -3.91 9.49 -12.01
CA LYS A 64 -3.14 10.72 -11.85
C LYS A 64 -3.87 11.88 -12.52
N THR A 65 -4.38 12.80 -11.72
CA THR A 65 -4.99 14.06 -12.15
C THR A 65 -4.64 15.16 -11.15
N ASP A 66 -4.66 16.41 -11.62
CA ASP A 66 -4.45 17.60 -10.82
C ASP A 66 -5.73 18.08 -10.11
N LEU A 67 -6.90 17.54 -10.45
CA LEU A 67 -8.20 17.98 -9.94
C LEU A 67 -8.85 16.91 -9.05
N TYR A 68 -9.23 17.30 -7.84
CA TYR A 68 -9.92 16.41 -6.90
C TYR A 68 -11.23 15.87 -7.45
N ASP A 69 -12.06 16.72 -8.06
CA ASP A 69 -13.37 16.32 -8.59
C ASP A 69 -13.23 15.30 -9.73
N GLU A 70 -12.18 15.42 -10.54
CA GLU A 70 -11.85 14.46 -11.59
C GLU A 70 -11.38 13.12 -10.99
N ALA A 71 -10.54 13.16 -9.95
CA ALA A 71 -10.09 11.96 -9.24
C ALA A 71 -11.27 11.21 -8.62
N GLU A 72 -12.18 11.92 -7.94
CA GLU A 72 -13.36 11.33 -7.33
C GLU A 72 -14.32 10.76 -8.39
N TYR A 73 -14.49 11.45 -9.52
CA TYR A 73 -15.31 10.96 -10.64
C TYR A 73 -14.79 9.62 -11.18
N TYR A 74 -13.49 9.52 -11.48
CA TYR A 74 -12.91 8.27 -11.99
C TYR A 74 -12.89 7.17 -10.93
N ARG A 75 -12.66 7.52 -9.66
CA ARG A 75 -12.76 6.56 -8.55
C ARG A 75 -14.15 5.93 -8.48
N GLN A 76 -15.20 6.75 -8.49
CA GLN A 76 -16.59 6.27 -8.44
C GLN A 76 -16.96 5.43 -9.67
N LYS A 77 -16.47 5.80 -10.86
CA LYS A 77 -16.63 4.96 -12.06
C LYS A 77 -15.93 3.62 -11.95
N MET A 78 -14.68 3.61 -11.51
CA MET A 78 -13.91 2.38 -11.36
C MET A 78 -14.55 1.44 -10.34
N ILE A 79 -15.04 1.97 -9.21
CA ILE A 79 -15.83 1.19 -8.23
C ILE A 79 -16.99 0.47 -8.93
N LYS A 80 -17.79 1.18 -9.73
CA LYS A 80 -18.92 0.57 -10.47
C LYS A 80 -18.47 -0.51 -11.45
N VAL A 81 -17.34 -0.31 -12.12
CA VAL A 81 -16.76 -1.32 -13.03
C VAL A 81 -16.37 -2.57 -12.25
N LEU A 82 -15.65 -2.42 -11.14
CA LEU A 82 -15.20 -3.55 -10.30
C LEU A 82 -16.38 -4.27 -9.63
N ASP A 83 -17.41 -3.53 -9.20
CA ASP A 83 -18.67 -4.09 -8.69
C ASP A 83 -19.39 -4.90 -9.77
N GLY A 84 -19.44 -4.38 -11.01
CA GLY A 84 -20.05 -5.07 -12.14
C GLY A 84 -19.33 -6.38 -12.52
N TYR A 85 -18.06 -6.51 -12.16
CA TYR A 85 -17.29 -7.76 -12.28
C TYR A 85 -17.36 -8.65 -11.04
N GLU A 86 -18.03 -8.22 -9.97
CA GLU A 86 -18.11 -8.92 -8.67
C GLU A 86 -16.73 -9.21 -8.04
N ILE A 87 -15.74 -8.35 -8.30
CA ILE A 87 -14.36 -8.50 -7.77
C ILE A 87 -14.01 -7.46 -6.71
N LEU A 88 -14.86 -6.45 -6.48
CA LEU A 88 -14.62 -5.46 -5.44
C LEU A 88 -14.99 -6.04 -4.06
N VAL A 89 -14.01 -6.06 -3.16
CA VAL A 89 -14.27 -6.35 -1.75
C VAL A 89 -14.69 -5.04 -1.08
N HIS A 90 -15.95 -4.95 -0.66
CA HIS A 90 -16.45 -3.80 0.08
C HIS A 90 -15.98 -3.84 1.54
N GLY A 91 -15.00 -3.01 1.86
CA GLY A 91 -14.48 -2.84 3.22
C GLY A 91 -13.24 -1.96 3.23
N ASP A 92 -12.89 -1.44 4.40
CA ASP A 92 -11.65 -0.70 4.57
C ASP A 92 -10.47 -1.66 4.60
N SER A 93 -9.40 -1.28 3.89
CA SER A 93 -8.15 -2.02 3.88
C SER A 93 -7.00 -1.02 3.91
N LEU A 94 -6.47 -0.72 5.11
CA LEU A 94 -5.26 0.09 5.22
C LEU A 94 -4.03 -0.76 4.92
N LYS A 95 -3.35 -0.43 3.82
CA LYS A 95 -2.11 -1.08 3.37
C LYS A 95 -1.06 -1.15 4.49
N THR A 96 -0.93 -0.07 5.28
CA THR A 96 -0.03 -0.02 6.44
C THR A 96 -0.40 -1.05 7.51
N GLN A 97 -1.68 -1.17 7.85
CA GLN A 97 -2.15 -2.17 8.82
C GLN A 97 -1.88 -3.59 8.33
N LYS A 98 -2.14 -3.86 7.05
CA LYS A 98 -1.87 -5.17 6.43
C LYS A 98 -0.38 -5.52 6.40
N ILE A 99 0.49 -4.57 6.05
CA ILE A 99 1.95 -4.80 6.01
C ILE A 99 2.52 -4.98 7.42
N LEU A 100 2.08 -4.19 8.39
CA LEU A 100 2.56 -4.27 9.77
C LEU A 100 1.89 -5.38 10.58
N GLY A 101 0.80 -5.96 10.06
CA GLY A 101 0.00 -6.97 10.74
C GLY A 101 -0.66 -6.44 12.03
N ILE A 102 -1.14 -5.20 11.99
CA ILE A 102 -1.80 -4.53 13.11
C ILE A 102 -3.28 -4.35 12.72
N GLU A 103 -4.16 -5.21 13.25
CA GLU A 103 -5.63 -5.11 13.08
C GLU A 103 -6.23 -4.02 13.98
#